data_AF-F3AG30-F1
#
_entry.id   AF-F3AG30-F1
#
_cell.length_a   1.000
_cell.length_b   1.000
_cell.length_c   1.000
_cell.angle_alpha   90.00
_cell.angle_beta   90.00
_cell.angle_gamma   90.00
#
_symmetry.space_group_name_H-M   'P 1'
#
loop_
_entity.id
_entity.type
_entity.pdbx_description
1 polymer ?
#
loop_
_entity_poly.entity_id
_entity_poly.type
_entity_poly.pdbx_seq_one_letter_code
_entity_poly.pdbx_strand_id
1 'polypeptide(L)'
;MFGFGKKQNKSLLITGRDVVEIIKSDYENDMAFTLIEFLYDGKQYIMGSCVLPANAEECKENISFIFQDKVFKNFEEFQSNINIDDKNIFQLDKPLEIIRAGIIDNEALLKTPWGDKRLADRAVNK
;
A
#
# COMPACT_ATOMS: atom_id res chain seq x y z
N MET A 1 -34.94 3.95 16.97
CA MET A 1 -33.54 3.52 17.14
C MET A 1 -32.93 3.33 15.76
N PHE A 2 -32.21 4.34 15.24
CA PHE A 2 -31.48 4.20 13.99
C PHE A 2 -30.17 3.49 14.30
N GLY A 3 -30.13 2.18 14.04
CA GLY A 3 -28.89 1.42 14.02
C GLY A 3 -28.08 1.84 12.80
N PHE A 4 -27.25 2.87 12.94
CA PHE A 4 -26.14 3.09 12.02
C PHE A 4 -25.15 1.94 12.23
N GLY A 5 -25.45 0.78 11.66
CA GLY A 5 -24.41 -0.21 11.39
C GLY A 5 -23.39 0.51 10.53
N LYS A 6 -22.22 0.83 11.11
CA LYS A 6 -21.07 1.29 10.33
C LYS A 6 -20.95 0.26 9.20
N LYS A 7 -21.23 0.66 7.95
CA LYS A 7 -20.85 -0.14 6.79
C LYS A 7 -19.36 -0.38 6.98
N GLN A 8 -18.97 -1.61 7.32
CA GLN A 8 -17.57 -1.98 7.23
C GLN A 8 -17.18 -1.63 5.80
N ASN A 9 -16.23 -0.71 5.65
CA ASN A 9 -15.64 -0.48 4.34
C ASN A 9 -15.12 -1.85 3.92
N LYS A 10 -15.69 -2.38 2.82
CA LYS A 10 -15.29 -3.69 2.33
C LYS A 10 -13.79 -3.63 2.11
N SER A 11 -13.04 -4.50 2.77
CA SER A 11 -11.63 -4.65 2.50
C SER A 11 -11.42 -5.11 1.05
N LEU A 12 -10.26 -4.77 0.51
CA LEU A 12 -9.87 -5.12 -0.84
C LEU A 12 -8.81 -6.22 -0.74
N LEU A 13 -9.06 -7.37 -1.36
CA LEU A 13 -8.10 -8.47 -1.41
C LEU A 13 -7.27 -8.33 -2.69
N ILE A 14 -5.94 -8.30 -2.56
CA ILE A 14 -5.01 -8.13 -3.69
C ILE A 14 -3.73 -8.91 -3.43
N THR A 15 -3.07 -9.41 -4.47
CA THR A 15 -1.80 -10.12 -4.27
C THR A 15 -0.69 -9.15 -3.88
N GLY A 16 0.29 -9.62 -3.11
CA GLY A 16 1.46 -8.82 -2.78
C GLY A 16 2.23 -8.35 -4.03
N ARG A 17 2.32 -9.21 -5.04
CA ARG A 17 2.91 -8.88 -6.35
C ARG A 17 2.21 -7.69 -7.01
N ASP A 18 0.88 -7.72 -7.09
CA ASP A 18 0.11 -6.67 -7.76
C ASP A 18 0.30 -5.30 -7.09
N VAL A 19 0.39 -5.25 -5.76
CA VAL A 19 0.66 -4.00 -5.05
C VAL A 19 2.05 -3.47 -5.37
N VAL A 20 3.07 -4.34 -5.34
CA VAL A 20 4.45 -3.93 -5.65
C VAL A 20 4.59 -3.48 -7.11
N GLU A 21 3.87 -4.11 -8.04
CA GLU A 21 3.82 -3.68 -9.45
C GLU A 21 3.16 -2.30 -9.63
N ILE A 22 2.10 -1.99 -8.87
CA ILE A 22 1.49 -0.65 -8.88
C ILE A 22 2.50 0.38 -8.35
N ILE A 23 3.13 0.12 -7.20
CA ILE A 23 4.15 1.02 -6.61
C ILE A 23 5.28 1.26 -7.61
N LYS A 24 5.75 0.20 -8.28
CA LYS A 24 6.79 0.29 -9.31
C LYS A 24 6.34 1.16 -10.47
N SER A 25 5.13 0.92 -10.98
CA SER A 25 4.57 1.67 -12.10
C SER A 25 4.47 3.16 -11.78
N ASP A 26 4.00 3.54 -10.59
CA ASP A 26 3.93 4.95 -10.20
C ASP A 26 5.33 5.55 -10.10
N TYR A 27 6.26 4.84 -9.45
CA TYR A 27 7.65 5.28 -9.33
C TYR A 27 8.32 5.48 -10.69
N GLU A 28 8.11 4.58 -11.64
CA GLU A 28 8.64 4.71 -13.02
C GLU A 28 8.09 5.93 -13.76
N ASN A 29 6.93 6.45 -13.34
CA ASN A 29 6.30 7.66 -13.86
C ASN A 29 6.47 8.88 -12.94
N ASP A 30 7.48 8.86 -12.06
CA ASP A 30 7.82 9.97 -11.17
C ASP A 30 6.69 10.33 -10.17
N MET A 31 5.82 9.38 -9.84
CA MET A 31 4.72 9.55 -8.89
C MET A 31 4.91 8.68 -7.64
N ALA A 32 4.56 9.21 -6.47
CA ALA A 32 4.42 8.42 -5.27
C ALA A 32 3.07 7.68 -5.28
N PHE A 33 3.06 6.44 -4.80
CA PHE A 33 1.84 5.62 -4.75
C PHE A 33 0.87 6.11 -3.66
N THR A 34 1.38 6.67 -2.55
CA THR A 34 0.77 6.81 -1.21
C THR A 34 0.84 5.53 -0.36
N LEU A 35 0.59 5.64 0.95
CA LEU A 35 0.66 4.49 1.87
C LEU A 35 -0.68 3.72 1.91
N ILE A 36 -0.56 2.42 2.15
CA ILE A 36 -1.66 1.50 2.42
C ILE A 36 -1.45 0.82 3.78
N GLU A 37 -2.54 0.55 4.48
CA GLU A 37 -2.55 -0.39 5.60
C GLU A 37 -3.27 -1.66 5.18
N PHE A 38 -2.68 -2.80 5.51
CA PHE A 38 -3.22 -4.11 5.15
C PHE A 38 -3.05 -5.14 6.26
N LEU A 39 -3.90 -6.16 6.23
CA LEU A 39 -3.80 -7.34 7.08
C LEU A 39 -3.22 -8.51 6.28
N TYR A 40 -2.35 -9.27 6.94
CA TYR A 40 -1.90 -10.57 6.45
C TYR A 40 -1.80 -11.53 7.64
N ASP A 41 -2.51 -12.65 7.56
CA ASP A 41 -2.65 -13.63 8.67
C ASP A 41 -2.99 -12.97 10.03
N GLY A 42 -3.88 -11.96 10.00
CA GLY A 42 -4.37 -11.25 11.18
C GLY A 42 -3.41 -10.20 11.77
N LYS A 43 -2.22 -10.03 11.20
CA LYS A 43 -1.26 -8.98 11.58
C LYS A 43 -1.40 -7.78 10.64
N GLN A 44 -1.22 -6.58 11.18
CA GLN A 44 -1.32 -5.32 10.43
C GLN A 44 0.06 -4.83 9.95
N TYR A 45 0.09 -4.35 8.71
CA TYR A 45 1.27 -3.83 8.04
C TYR A 45 0.96 -2.52 7.33
N ILE A 46 1.99 -1.69 7.18
CA ILE A 46 1.96 -0.48 6.34
C ILE A 46 3.01 -0.59 5.24
N MET A 47 2.63 -0.19 4.02
CA MET A 47 3.54 -0.19 2.87
C MET A 47 3.15 0.91 1.89
N GLY A 48 4.09 1.40 1.09
CA GLY A 48 3.82 2.24 -0.07
C GLY A 48 5.02 3.10 -0.42
N SER A 49 4.77 4.25 -1.04
CA SER A 49 5.80 5.27 -1.27
C SER A 49 5.27 6.68 -1.02
N CYS A 50 6.19 7.58 -0.66
CA CYS A 50 5.91 8.99 -0.40
C CYS A 50 7.11 9.86 -0.80
N VAL A 51 6.86 11.17 -0.89
CA VAL A 51 7.90 12.18 -1.16
C VAL A 51 8.55 12.59 0.16
N LEU A 52 9.89 12.52 0.23
CA LEU A 52 10.68 12.94 1.38
C LEU A 52 11.83 13.88 0.95
N PRO A 53 12.02 15.04 1.61
CA PRO A 53 11.15 15.61 2.65
C PRO A 53 9.78 16.02 2.10
N ALA A 54 8.77 16.14 2.96
CA ALA A 54 7.36 16.33 2.57
C ALA A 54 7.07 17.59 1.71
N ASN A 55 7.99 18.55 1.69
CA ASN A 55 7.91 19.78 0.91
C ASN A 55 8.72 19.75 -0.39
N ALA A 56 9.32 18.60 -0.74
CA ALA A 56 10.07 18.43 -1.97
C ALA A 56 9.13 18.22 -3.17
N GLU A 57 9.68 18.40 -4.37
CA GLU A 57 8.98 18.08 -5.62
C GLU A 57 8.77 16.56 -5.73
N GLU A 58 7.62 16.16 -6.28
CA GLU A 58 7.32 14.76 -6.58
C GLU A 58 8.11 14.33 -7.83
N CYS A 59 9.27 13.73 -7.59
CA CYS A 59 10.15 13.15 -8.61
C CYS A 59 10.89 11.94 -8.03
N LYS A 60 11.43 11.06 -8.90
CA LYS A 60 12.13 9.82 -8.48
C LYS A 60 13.19 10.02 -7.40
N GLU A 61 13.93 11.12 -7.41
CA GLU A 61 14.99 11.41 -6.45
C GLU A 61 14.47 11.64 -5.03
N ASN A 62 13.23 12.12 -4.90
CA ASN A 62 12.59 12.42 -3.63
C ASN A 62 11.58 11.35 -3.19
N ILE A 63 11.25 10.39 -4.06
CA ILE A 63 10.37 9.27 -3.71
C ILE A 63 11.14 8.26 -2.85
N SER A 64 10.59 7.97 -1.68
CA SER A 64 11.05 6.90 -0.79
C SER A 64 9.95 5.85 -0.61
N PHE A 65 10.36 4.61 -0.42
CA PHE A 65 9.47 3.48 -0.17
C PHE A 65 9.45 3.17 1.32
N ILE A 66 8.28 2.81 1.83
CA ILE A 66 8.07 2.49 3.24
C ILE A 66 7.55 1.07 3.35
N PHE A 67 8.11 0.32 4.30
CA PHE A 67 7.52 -0.91 4.80
C PHE A 67 7.69 -0.95 6.32
N GLN A 68 6.56 -0.92 7.04
CA GLN A 68 6.54 -0.74 8.50
C GLN A 68 7.30 0.53 8.92
N ASP A 69 8.33 0.37 9.75
CA ASP A 69 9.20 1.42 10.27
C ASP A 69 10.43 1.68 9.38
N LYS A 70 10.59 0.92 8.29
CA LYS A 70 11.75 1.01 7.39
C LYS A 70 11.46 1.92 6.21
N VAL A 71 12.45 2.73 5.87
CA VAL A 71 12.44 3.64 4.72
C VAL A 71 13.57 3.24 3.78
N PHE A 72 13.25 3.12 2.50
CA PHE A 72 14.18 2.73 1.44
C PHE A 72 14.19 3.80 0.36
N LYS A 73 15.38 4.16 -0.14
CA LYS A 73 15.53 5.13 -1.24
C LYS A 73 15.57 4.47 -2.62
N ASN A 74 15.77 3.16 -2.65
CA ASN A 74 15.95 2.39 -3.87
C ASN A 74 14.85 1.32 -3.96
N PHE A 75 14.25 1.18 -5.15
CA PHE A 75 13.15 0.24 -5.36
C PHE A 75 13.63 -1.22 -5.27
N GLU A 76 14.83 -1.54 -5.76
CA GLU A 76 15.42 -2.87 -5.68
C GLU A 76 15.68 -3.33 -4.23
N GLU A 77 16.16 -2.40 -3.40
CA GLU A 77 16.34 -2.62 -1.98
C GLU A 77 14.99 -2.83 -1.29
N PHE A 78 14.01 -1.96 -1.59
CA PHE A 78 12.65 -2.08 -1.07
C PHE A 78 12.04 -3.46 -1.39
N GLN A 79 11.95 -3.85 -2.67
CA GLN A 79 11.30 -5.10 -3.07
C GLN A 79 11.96 -6.34 -2.42
N SER A 80 13.26 -6.29 -2.17
CA SER A 80 14.01 -7.39 -1.55
C SER A 80 13.78 -7.50 -0.03
N ASN A 81 13.31 -6.42 0.62
CA ASN A 81 13.19 -6.29 2.07
C ASN A 81 11.75 -6.29 2.60
N ILE A 82 10.73 -6.40 1.74
CA ILE A 82 9.33 -6.54 2.16
C ILE A 82 9.07 -7.99 2.58
N ASN A 83 9.44 -8.31 3.81
CA ASN A 83 9.31 -9.65 4.38
C ASN A 83 8.23 -9.69 5.47
N ILE A 84 7.33 -10.66 5.37
CA ILE A 84 6.28 -10.97 6.34
C ILE A 84 6.47 -12.41 6.81
N ASP A 85 6.69 -12.60 8.12
CA ASP A 85 6.95 -13.91 8.72
C ASP A 85 8.03 -14.70 7.95
N ASP A 86 9.18 -14.05 7.70
CA ASP A 86 10.35 -14.57 6.96
C ASP A 86 10.12 -14.93 5.48
N LYS A 87 8.93 -14.64 4.94
CA LYS A 87 8.64 -14.77 3.50
C LYS A 87 8.62 -13.41 2.83
N ASN A 88 9.25 -13.30 1.67
CA ASN A 88 9.12 -12.10 0.87
C ASN A 88 7.68 -11.94 0.36
N ILE A 89 7.21 -10.71 0.17
CA ILE A 89 5.87 -10.38 -0.33
C ILE A 89 5.47 -11.11 -1.62
N PHE A 90 6.43 -11.43 -2.49
CA PHE A 90 6.21 -12.21 -3.72
C PHE A 90 5.98 -13.71 -3.49
N GLN A 91 6.27 -14.22 -2.30
CA GLN A 91 6.16 -15.62 -1.90
C GLN A 91 4.97 -15.89 -0.98
N LEU A 92 4.11 -14.89 -0.76
CA LEU A 92 2.93 -15.03 0.07
C LEU A 92 1.86 -15.86 -0.63
N ASP A 93 1.28 -16.80 0.12
CA ASP A 93 0.32 -17.78 -0.40
C ASP A 93 -1.12 -17.25 -0.41
N LYS A 94 -1.37 -16.14 0.30
CA LYS A 94 -2.69 -15.51 0.44
C LYS A 94 -2.66 -14.06 -0.04
N PRO A 95 -3.79 -13.50 -0.48
CA PRO A 95 -3.87 -12.08 -0.77
C PRO A 95 -3.70 -11.25 0.50
N LEU A 96 -3.21 -10.02 0.32
CA LEU A 96 -3.23 -8.97 1.32
C LEU A 96 -4.66 -8.45 1.45
N GLU A 97 -5.12 -8.23 2.67
CA GLU A 97 -6.39 -7.58 2.94
C GLU A 97 -6.16 -6.09 3.20
N ILE A 98 -6.33 -5.25 2.16
CA ILE A 98 -6.18 -3.81 2.29
C ILE A 98 -7.37 -3.25 3.09
N ILE A 99 -7.08 -2.56 4.19
CA ILE A 99 -8.07 -1.96 5.09
C ILE A 99 -8.15 -0.45 4.93
N ARG A 100 -7.03 0.21 4.60
CA ARG A 100 -6.96 1.66 4.31
C ARG A 100 -5.97 1.89 3.16
N ALA A 101 -6.27 2.86 2.30
CA ALA A 101 -5.44 3.27 1.17
C ALA A 101 -5.47 4.80 1.03
N GLY A 102 -4.54 5.37 0.26
CA GLY A 102 -4.44 6.81 0.12
C GLY A 102 -4.03 7.49 1.42
N ILE A 103 -3.11 6.87 2.17
CA ILE A 103 -2.64 7.39 3.44
C ILE A 103 -1.49 8.37 3.20
N ILE A 104 -1.70 9.61 3.66
CA ILE A 104 -0.73 10.71 3.64
C ILE A 104 -0.75 11.33 5.04
N ASP A 105 0.41 11.61 5.62
CA ASP A 105 0.54 12.16 6.99
C ASP A 105 -0.28 11.40 8.05
N ASN A 106 -0.31 10.07 7.95
CA ASN A 106 -1.09 9.13 8.78
C ASN A 106 -2.62 9.20 8.62
N GLU A 107 -3.13 10.09 7.77
CA GLU A 107 -4.55 10.21 7.47
C GLU A 107 -4.91 9.48 6.17
N ALA A 108 -5.96 8.64 6.22
CA ALA A 108 -6.49 8.03 5.00
C ALA A 108 -7.45 9.00 4.32
N LEU A 109 -7.06 9.53 3.16
CA LEU A 109 -7.90 10.43 2.38
C LEU A 109 -9.03 9.68 1.67
N LEU A 110 -8.82 8.39 1.36
CA LEU A 110 -9.84 7.55 0.77
C LEU A 110 -10.77 6.99 1.86
N LYS A 111 -12.08 7.11 1.61
CA LYS A 111 -13.10 6.51 2.48
C LYS A 111 -13.04 4.99 2.51
N THR A 112 -12.49 4.36 1.47
CA THR A 112 -12.41 2.91 1.28
C THR A 112 -11.24 2.59 0.34
N PRO A 113 -10.56 1.44 0.51
CA PRO A 113 -9.49 1.02 -0.41
C PRO A 113 -9.96 0.88 -1.87
N TRP A 114 -11.25 0.61 -2.08
CA TRP A 114 -11.87 0.59 -3.41
C TRP A 114 -11.91 1.95 -4.12
N GLY A 115 -11.60 3.05 -3.40
CA GLY A 115 -11.46 4.37 -4.00
C GLY A 115 -10.22 4.51 -4.88
N ASP A 116 -9.20 3.67 -4.66
CA ASP A 116 -8.05 3.59 -5.54
C ASP A 116 -8.35 2.64 -6.71
N LYS A 117 -8.50 3.19 -7.91
CA LYS A 117 -8.82 2.40 -9.11
C LYS A 117 -7.73 1.37 -9.44
N ARG A 118 -6.46 1.69 -9.20
CA ARG A 118 -5.32 0.81 -9.49
C ARG A 118 -5.41 -0.45 -8.62
N LEU A 119 -5.72 -0.26 -7.33
CA LEU A 119 -5.98 -1.38 -6.41
C LEU A 119 -7.27 -2.12 -6.79
N ALA A 120 -8.37 -1.41 -7.04
CA ALA A 120 -9.67 -2.01 -7.35
C ALA A 120 -9.64 -2.86 -8.63
N ASP A 121 -8.92 -2.42 -9.65
CA ASP A 121 -8.81 -3.12 -10.93
C ASP A 121 -8.00 -4.42 -10.81
N ARG A 122 -7.11 -4.53 -9.82
CA ARG A 122 -6.31 -5.74 -9.55
C ARG A 122 -6.83 -6.58 -8.37
N ALA A 123 -7.92 -6.15 -7.74
CA ALA A 123 -8.51 -6.88 -6.63
C ALA A 123 -9.00 -8.27 -7.06
N VAL A 124 -8.80 -9.27 -6.20
CA VAL A 124 -9.25 -10.65 -6.42
C VAL A 124 -10.69 -10.89 -5.94
N ASN A 125 -11.27 -9.98 -5.14
CA ASN A 125 -12.59 -10.11 -4.54
C ASN A 125 -13.64 -9.12 -5.11
N LYS A 126 -13.72 -9.02 -6.43
CA LYS A 126 -14.66 -8.11 -7.14
C LYS A 126 -16.13 -8.52 -7.00
#